data_AF-A0A2G9PQE4-F1
#
_entry.id   AF-A0A2G9PQE4-F1
#
_cell.length_a   1.000
_cell.length_b   1.000
_cell.length_c   1.000
_cell.angle_alpha   90.00
_cell.angle_beta   90.00
_cell.angle_gamma   90.00
#
_symmetry.space_group_name_H-M   'P 1'
#
loop_
_entity.id
_entity.type
_entity.pdbx_description
1 polymer ?
#
loop_
_entity_poly.entity_id
_entity_poly.type
_entity_poly.pdbx_seq_one_letter_code
_entity_poly.pdbx_strand_id
1 'polypeptide(L)'
;MGKGSLVALALAATLGIGCGTVKTSAPVIRPTIVRPVKKVKQTVIKPTAVEKKTSEIYGDKIFYENFFLTDAILSNDKIALPSDLEMRLKANYVDLDTIKTKTFDNLVWQEAAKLGYTRDKISSINASEAIMLAVNLVAKRFSYVDVDNDKEFQRINGKMKSLEFYFRLGKGECQRYASSFIYVFDLFKGINDNLKNIYATNRDLANLNPPHDWNVLVFMHKDKIVISHIDPTWYDTGGVKDLQGERGIHVPKDRDYFLGKFFYDIKDFKSARPHFEKAYSTIEQKIIDFKSSNLHPGDPIEFRELVSAVVKRHKTVQARLLMRLSHSSSELKEWKDTMEVMRRYEILKTDDYKDDVLYFSYKAAKALGETKAAMGYRFELITKYPTSTWTWLLRKSFD
;
A
#
# COMPACT_ATOMS: atom_id res chain seq x y z
N MET A 1 -43.79 -49.04 2.53
CA MET A 1 -43.55 -49.77 3.80
C MET A 1 -42.04 -49.83 4.02
N GLY A 2 -41.43 -49.40 5.13
CA GLY A 2 -41.90 -48.57 6.24
C GLY A 2 -40.95 -48.60 7.45
N LYS A 3 -40.77 -47.46 8.15
CA LYS A 3 -40.17 -47.29 9.52
C LYS A 3 -38.68 -47.72 9.66
N GLY A 4 -37.83 -47.24 10.57
CA GLY A 4 -37.82 -46.25 11.67
C GLY A 4 -36.47 -46.46 12.42
N SER A 5 -35.88 -45.57 13.23
CA SER A 5 -36.22 -44.26 13.81
C SER A 5 -34.88 -43.47 14.00
N LEU A 6 -34.76 -42.17 14.28
CA LEU A 6 -35.43 -41.23 15.21
C LEU A 6 -35.11 -41.51 16.70
N VAL A 7 -34.11 -40.78 17.22
CA VAL A 7 -33.90 -40.56 18.67
C VAL A 7 -33.79 -39.05 18.90
N ALA A 8 -34.75 -38.52 19.63
CA ALA A 8 -34.68 -37.21 20.28
C ALA A 8 -34.67 -37.45 21.79
N LEU A 9 -34.00 -36.58 22.55
CA LEU A 9 -34.18 -36.52 24.01
C LEU A 9 -34.48 -35.08 24.41
N ALA A 10 -35.48 -34.92 25.29
CA ALA A 10 -36.08 -33.64 25.64
C ALA A 10 -35.66 -33.14 27.03
N LEU A 11 -36.00 -31.88 27.31
CA LEU A 11 -35.90 -31.25 28.62
C LEU A 11 -36.79 -31.99 29.65
N ALA A 12 -36.39 -31.98 30.92
CA ALA A 12 -36.95 -31.06 31.92
C ALA A 12 -36.62 -31.47 33.37
N ALA A 13 -36.20 -30.50 34.19
CA ALA A 13 -36.35 -30.54 35.64
C ALA A 13 -36.48 -29.10 36.16
N THR A 14 -37.52 -28.82 36.94
CA THR A 14 -37.85 -27.51 37.53
C THR A 14 -37.87 -27.59 39.06
N LEU A 15 -38.06 -26.43 39.70
CA LEU A 15 -38.16 -26.13 41.14
C LEU A 15 -36.81 -25.73 41.79
N GLY A 16 -36.69 -24.58 42.47
CA GLY A 16 -37.68 -23.49 42.60
C GLY A 16 -37.21 -22.32 43.49
N ILE A 17 -38.00 -21.24 43.46
CA ILE A 17 -38.17 -20.17 44.48
C ILE A 17 -36.90 -19.49 45.03
N GLY A 18 -36.73 -18.22 44.66
CA GLY A 18 -35.78 -17.29 45.30
C GLY A 18 -36.08 -15.84 44.93
N CYS A 19 -36.95 -15.17 45.70
CA CYS A 19 -37.28 -13.76 45.49
C CYS A 19 -36.10 -12.86 45.91
N GLY A 20 -35.49 -12.14 44.96
CA GLY A 20 -34.38 -11.23 45.22
C GLY A 20 -34.40 -10.02 44.27
N THR A 21 -35.00 -8.91 44.71
CA THR A 21 -35.06 -7.65 43.95
C THR A 21 -33.72 -6.90 43.98
N VAL A 22 -32.80 -7.29 43.09
CA VAL A 22 -31.56 -6.54 42.88
C VAL A 22 -31.85 -5.28 42.05
N LYS A 23 -31.89 -4.12 42.72
CA LYS A 23 -31.84 -2.81 42.06
C LYS A 23 -30.45 -2.60 41.44
N THR A 24 -30.28 -2.96 40.17
CA THR A 24 -29.13 -2.53 39.38
C THR A 24 -29.31 -1.07 38.97
N SER A 25 -28.67 -0.16 39.70
CA SER A 25 -28.49 1.22 39.22
C SER A 25 -27.62 1.20 37.96
N ALA A 26 -28.20 1.59 36.83
CA ALA A 26 -27.43 1.80 35.61
C ALA A 26 -26.34 2.87 35.89
N PRO A 27 -25.07 2.64 35.51
CA PRO A 27 -24.03 3.64 35.72
C PRO A 27 -24.36 4.89 34.92
N VAL A 28 -24.51 6.02 35.61
CA VAL A 28 -24.72 7.33 34.97
C VAL A 28 -23.43 7.72 34.24
N ILE A 29 -23.37 7.42 32.95
CA ILE A 29 -22.30 7.86 32.06
C ILE A 29 -22.41 9.38 31.96
N ARG A 30 -21.62 10.09 32.77
CA ARG A 30 -21.46 11.54 32.61
C ARG A 30 -20.79 11.79 31.26
N PRO A 31 -21.35 12.62 30.37
CA PRO A 31 -20.72 12.92 29.10
C PRO A 31 -19.37 13.60 29.36
N THR A 32 -18.29 12.96 28.90
CA THR A 32 -16.96 13.57 28.90
C THR A 32 -17.03 14.85 28.07
N ILE A 33 -16.80 16.00 28.70
CA ILE A 33 -16.77 17.29 28.01
C ILE A 33 -15.56 17.30 27.09
N VAL A 34 -15.77 16.94 25.83
CA VAL A 34 -14.78 17.09 24.77
C VAL A 34 -14.51 18.58 24.62
N ARG A 35 -13.35 19.03 25.10
CA ARG A 35 -12.93 20.44 24.97
C ARG A 35 -12.93 20.79 23.48
N PRO A 36 -13.57 21.89 23.05
CA PRO A 36 -13.57 22.27 21.65
C PRO A 36 -12.13 22.50 21.19
N VAL A 37 -11.71 21.75 20.18
CA VAL A 37 -10.41 21.95 19.52
C VAL A 37 -10.37 23.39 19.02
N LYS A 38 -9.37 24.17 19.47
CA LYS A 38 -9.19 25.56 19.01
C LYS A 38 -9.16 25.55 17.49
N LYS A 39 -10.03 26.35 16.84
CA LYS A 39 -9.97 26.60 15.40
C LYS A 39 -8.58 27.14 15.06
N VAL A 40 -7.72 26.28 14.52
CA VAL A 40 -6.42 26.69 13.99
C VAL A 40 -6.70 27.59 12.78
N LYS A 41 -6.37 28.88 12.88
CA LYS A 41 -6.42 29.77 11.72
C LYS A 41 -5.51 29.17 10.65
N GLN A 42 -6.03 28.92 9.45
CA GLN A 42 -5.21 28.46 8.33
C GLN A 42 -4.32 29.61 7.84
N THR A 43 -3.19 29.84 8.53
CA THR A 43 -2.12 30.69 8.01
C THR A 43 -1.57 30.04 6.73
N VAL A 44 -1.57 30.76 5.62
CA VAL A 44 -0.90 30.30 4.39
C VAL A 44 0.60 30.47 4.64
N ILE A 45 1.26 29.36 4.99
CA ILE A 45 2.71 29.31 5.19
C ILE A 45 3.32 29.03 3.81
N LYS A 46 4.16 29.95 3.32
CA LYS A 46 4.96 29.70 2.11
C LYS A 46 5.93 28.53 2.39
N PRO A 47 6.13 27.60 1.45
CA PRO A 47 7.05 26.48 1.65
C PRO A 47 8.45 26.98 2.03
N THR A 48 9.00 26.49 3.14
CA THR A 48 10.40 26.70 3.50
C THR A 48 11.29 25.84 2.61
N ALA A 49 12.37 26.45 2.09
CA ALA A 49 13.26 25.88 1.09
C ALA A 49 14.17 24.75 1.62
N VAL A 50 13.57 23.59 1.92
CA VAL A 50 14.26 22.31 1.78
C VAL A 50 14.21 21.97 0.29
N GLU A 51 15.35 21.68 -0.33
CA GLU A 51 15.43 21.20 -1.73
C GLU A 51 14.84 19.78 -1.84
N LYS A 52 13.51 19.69 -1.77
CA LYS A 52 12.77 18.52 -2.25
C LYS A 52 13.10 18.37 -3.72
N LYS A 53 13.67 17.21 -4.10
CA LYS A 53 13.86 16.85 -5.51
C LYS A 53 12.53 17.08 -6.26
N THR A 54 12.53 18.10 -7.11
CA THR A 54 11.31 18.66 -7.71
C THR A 54 10.80 17.77 -8.85
N SER A 55 11.72 17.14 -9.58
CA SER A 55 11.45 16.22 -10.67
C SER A 55 12.48 15.09 -10.74
N GLU A 56 12.07 13.90 -11.18
CA GLU A 56 12.95 12.77 -11.51
C GLU A 56 12.45 11.98 -12.73
N ILE A 57 13.37 11.30 -13.44
CA ILE A 57 13.10 10.62 -14.72
C ILE A 57 13.27 9.09 -14.60
N TYR A 58 12.22 8.34 -14.92
CA TYR A 58 12.06 6.89 -14.75
C TYR A 58 11.96 6.19 -16.11
N GLY A 59 13.01 6.35 -16.91
CA GLY A 59 13.02 5.96 -18.31
C GLY A 59 12.39 7.04 -19.20
N ASP A 60 12.24 6.74 -20.48
CA ASP A 60 12.05 7.76 -21.52
C ASP A 60 10.73 8.55 -21.41
N LYS A 61 9.74 8.00 -20.68
CA LYS A 61 8.36 8.52 -20.67
C LYS A 61 7.70 8.61 -19.29
N ILE A 62 8.36 8.19 -18.21
CA ILE A 62 7.77 8.24 -16.87
C ILE A 62 8.56 9.24 -16.02
N PHE A 63 7.86 10.18 -15.41
CA PHE A 63 8.42 11.24 -14.60
C PHE A 63 7.79 11.20 -13.22
N TYR A 64 8.56 11.49 -12.17
CA TYR A 64 8.02 11.86 -10.86
C TYR A 64 8.11 13.36 -10.72
N GLU A 65 7.06 14.02 -10.26
CA GLU A 65 7.10 15.44 -9.91
C GLU A 65 6.31 15.70 -8.61
N ASN A 66 6.69 16.73 -7.86
CA ASN A 66 5.90 17.15 -6.70
C ASN A 66 4.57 17.76 -7.17
N PHE A 67 3.45 17.38 -6.52
CA PHE A 67 2.10 17.85 -6.86
C PHE A 67 1.99 19.35 -7.12
N PHE A 68 2.63 20.19 -6.28
CA PHE A 68 2.56 21.65 -6.40
C PHE A 68 3.30 22.22 -7.63
N LEU A 69 3.98 21.39 -8.41
CA LEU A 69 4.61 21.75 -9.68
C LEU A 69 3.81 21.27 -10.90
N THR A 70 2.85 20.34 -10.69
CA THR A 70 2.08 19.72 -11.79
C THR A 70 1.16 20.69 -12.53
N ASP A 71 0.82 21.84 -11.94
CA ASP A 71 0.05 22.92 -12.59
C ASP A 71 0.70 23.42 -13.89
N ALA A 72 2.03 23.36 -14.01
CA ALA A 72 2.74 23.75 -15.23
C ALA A 72 2.62 22.74 -16.38
N ILE A 73 2.03 21.57 -16.14
CA ILE A 73 2.14 20.39 -17.00
C ILE A 73 0.78 19.86 -17.48
N LEU A 74 -0.32 20.33 -16.88
CA LEU A 74 -1.69 19.97 -17.25
C LEU A 74 -1.96 20.17 -18.75
N SER A 75 -2.33 19.09 -19.46
CA SER A 75 -2.74 19.15 -20.86
C SER A 75 -4.25 19.16 -21.01
N ASN A 76 -4.73 20.04 -21.90
CA ASN A 76 -6.13 20.10 -22.32
C ASN A 76 -6.50 19.04 -23.38
N ASP A 77 -5.51 18.39 -24.01
CA ASP A 77 -5.74 17.33 -25.00
C ASP A 77 -6.42 16.13 -24.33
N LYS A 78 -7.48 15.55 -24.92
CA LYS A 78 -8.03 14.29 -24.42
C LYS A 78 -7.11 13.14 -24.82
N ILE A 79 -6.40 12.56 -23.85
CA ILE A 79 -5.47 11.46 -24.09
C ILE A 79 -6.16 10.14 -23.76
N ALA A 80 -6.10 9.19 -24.69
CA ALA A 80 -6.60 7.84 -24.46
C ALA A 80 -5.68 7.12 -23.46
N LEU A 81 -6.27 6.56 -22.41
CA LEU A 81 -5.54 5.73 -21.46
C LEU A 81 -5.16 4.40 -22.13
N PRO A 82 -3.87 4.02 -22.19
CA PRO A 82 -3.45 2.70 -22.68
C PRO A 82 -4.16 1.58 -21.89
N SER A 83 -4.60 0.52 -22.57
CA SER A 83 -5.45 -0.52 -21.95
C SER A 83 -4.74 -1.33 -20.87
N ASP A 84 -3.42 -1.47 -20.96
CA ASP A 84 -2.55 -2.07 -19.96
C ASP A 84 -2.45 -1.18 -18.70
N LEU A 85 -2.29 0.14 -18.88
CA LEU A 85 -2.31 1.11 -17.80
C LEU A 85 -3.70 1.25 -17.17
N GLU A 86 -4.76 1.20 -17.97
CA GLU A 86 -6.16 1.19 -17.50
C GLU A 86 -6.43 -0.06 -16.65
N MET A 87 -6.08 -1.24 -17.15
CA MET A 87 -6.19 -2.50 -16.41
C MET A 87 -5.42 -2.43 -15.08
N ARG A 88 -4.22 -1.84 -15.07
CA ARG A 88 -3.38 -1.75 -13.88
C ARG A 88 -3.91 -0.74 -12.86
N LEU A 89 -4.39 0.42 -13.32
CA LEU A 89 -5.08 1.37 -12.45
C LEU A 89 -6.32 0.72 -11.86
N LYS A 90 -7.19 0.09 -12.68
CA LYS A 90 -8.40 -0.64 -12.24
C LYS A 90 -8.11 -1.76 -11.23
N ALA A 91 -7.10 -2.60 -11.47
CA ALA A 91 -6.70 -3.67 -10.55
C ALA A 91 -6.19 -3.15 -9.18
N ASN A 92 -5.80 -1.88 -9.12
CA ASN A 92 -5.34 -1.20 -7.92
C ASN A 92 -6.43 -0.38 -7.20
N TYR A 93 -7.63 -0.24 -7.76
CA TYR A 93 -8.73 0.38 -7.01
C TYR A 93 -9.17 -0.57 -5.88
N VAL A 94 -9.23 -0.03 -4.66
CA VAL A 94 -10.18 -0.52 -3.65
C VAL A 94 -11.56 -0.58 -4.33
N ASP A 95 -12.33 -1.66 -4.14
CA ASP A 95 -13.60 -1.88 -4.85
C ASP A 95 -14.62 -0.74 -4.60
N LEU A 96 -14.50 0.33 -5.38
CA LEU A 96 -15.35 1.51 -5.27
C LEU A 96 -16.75 1.24 -5.82
N ASP A 97 -16.92 0.20 -6.63
CA ASP A 97 -18.23 -0.16 -7.19
C ASP A 97 -19.14 -0.77 -6.10
N THR A 98 -18.58 -1.42 -5.08
CA THR A 98 -19.33 -1.74 -3.83
C THR A 98 -19.62 -0.53 -2.94
N ILE A 99 -19.01 0.63 -3.22
CA ILE A 99 -19.08 1.85 -2.38
C ILE A 99 -19.93 2.95 -3.02
N LYS A 100 -20.13 2.93 -4.35
CA LYS A 100 -20.91 3.93 -5.12
C LYS A 100 -22.40 3.88 -4.80
N THR A 101 -22.79 4.57 -3.74
CA THR A 101 -24.19 4.80 -3.37
C THR A 101 -24.57 6.26 -3.63
N LYS A 102 -25.81 6.50 -4.09
CA LYS A 102 -26.37 7.86 -4.17
C LYS A 102 -26.34 8.59 -2.82
N THR A 103 -26.40 7.84 -1.72
CA THR A 103 -26.28 8.36 -0.35
C THR A 103 -24.89 8.94 -0.10
N PHE A 104 -23.83 8.23 -0.51
CA PHE A 104 -22.46 8.69 -0.34
C PHE A 104 -22.16 9.89 -1.24
N ASP A 105 -22.60 9.88 -2.50
CA ASP A 105 -22.51 11.04 -3.40
C ASP A 105 -23.13 12.29 -2.76
N ASN A 106 -24.36 12.15 -2.25
CA ASN A 106 -25.06 13.25 -1.58
C ASN A 106 -24.30 13.77 -0.35
N LEU A 107 -23.67 12.90 0.44
CA LEU A 107 -22.82 13.30 1.56
C LEU A 107 -21.59 14.09 1.06
N VAL A 108 -20.92 13.64 0.00
CA VAL A 108 -19.77 14.37 -0.57
C VAL A 108 -20.18 15.75 -1.08
N TRP A 109 -21.28 15.85 -1.83
CA TRP A 109 -21.79 17.15 -2.32
C TRP A 109 -22.21 18.08 -1.17
N GLN A 110 -22.77 17.54 -0.08
CA GLN A 110 -23.08 18.33 1.12
C GLN A 110 -21.83 18.87 1.82
N GLU A 111 -20.76 18.07 1.95
CA GLU A 111 -19.50 18.57 2.52
C GLU A 111 -18.81 19.60 1.60
N ALA A 112 -18.86 19.41 0.27
CA ALA A 112 -18.36 20.40 -0.69
C ALA A 112 -19.13 21.73 -0.62
N ALA A 113 -20.46 21.69 -0.46
CA ALA A 113 -21.29 22.88 -0.30
C ALA A 113 -20.96 23.66 0.97
N LYS A 114 -20.65 22.99 2.10
CA LYS A 114 -20.16 23.64 3.34
C LYS A 114 -18.82 24.37 3.16
N LEU A 115 -18.04 24.00 2.13
CA LEU A 115 -16.79 24.68 1.76
C LEU A 115 -17.01 25.81 0.73
N GLY A 116 -18.25 26.10 0.33
CA GLY A 116 -18.58 27.13 -0.66
C GLY A 116 -18.38 26.68 -2.12
N TYR A 117 -18.48 25.37 -2.39
CA TYR A 117 -18.37 24.83 -3.74
C TYR A 117 -19.71 24.23 -4.21
N THR A 118 -20.27 24.82 -5.27
CA THR A 118 -21.38 24.24 -6.04
C THR A 118 -20.86 23.28 -7.10
N ARG A 119 -21.74 22.48 -7.72
CA ARG A 119 -21.36 21.63 -8.87
C ARG A 119 -20.78 22.45 -10.03
N ASP A 120 -21.41 23.57 -10.35
CA ASP A 120 -20.98 24.46 -11.46
C ASP A 120 -19.63 25.14 -11.18
N LYS A 121 -19.30 25.39 -9.90
CA LYS A 121 -17.96 25.80 -9.52
C LYS A 121 -16.98 24.63 -9.68
N ILE A 122 -17.34 23.43 -9.23
CA ILE A 122 -16.46 22.26 -9.32
C ILE A 122 -16.20 21.83 -10.77
N SER A 123 -17.12 22.03 -11.71
CA SER A 123 -16.91 21.74 -13.13
C SER A 123 -15.99 22.75 -13.85
N SER A 124 -15.80 23.96 -13.30
CA SER A 124 -15.08 25.06 -13.95
C SER A 124 -13.71 25.37 -13.34
N ILE A 125 -13.45 24.99 -12.09
CA ILE A 125 -12.13 25.15 -11.45
C ILE A 125 -11.05 24.28 -12.14
N ASN A 126 -9.80 24.73 -12.04
CA ASN A 126 -8.66 24.00 -12.60
C ASN A 126 -8.41 22.67 -11.85
N ALA A 127 -7.58 21.79 -12.44
CA ALA A 127 -7.35 20.46 -11.89
C ALA A 127 -6.72 20.48 -10.49
N SER A 128 -5.76 21.38 -10.23
CA SER A 128 -5.08 21.50 -8.94
C SER A 128 -6.04 21.97 -7.85
N GLU A 129 -6.90 22.96 -8.12
CA GLU A 129 -7.96 23.39 -7.19
C GLU A 129 -8.96 22.26 -6.92
N ALA A 130 -9.34 21.48 -7.94
CA ALA A 130 -10.27 20.35 -7.78
C ALA A 130 -9.64 19.19 -6.96
N ILE A 131 -8.37 18.88 -7.18
CA ILE A 131 -7.61 17.89 -6.40
C ILE A 131 -7.44 18.38 -4.95
N MET A 132 -7.05 19.64 -4.76
CA MET A 132 -6.94 20.25 -3.44
C MET A 132 -8.28 20.35 -2.72
N LEU A 133 -9.40 20.52 -3.44
CA LEU A 133 -10.74 20.45 -2.85
C LEU A 133 -11.03 19.05 -2.33
N ALA A 134 -10.72 18.00 -3.11
CA ALA A 134 -10.90 16.60 -2.69
C ALA A 134 -10.04 16.27 -1.46
N VAL A 135 -8.75 16.67 -1.46
CA VAL A 135 -7.86 16.57 -0.28
C VAL A 135 -8.45 17.29 0.93
N ASN A 136 -8.82 18.57 0.80
CA ASN A 136 -9.33 19.37 1.90
C ASN A 136 -10.67 18.84 2.45
N LEU A 137 -11.53 18.31 1.60
CA LEU A 137 -12.82 17.75 1.98
C LEU A 137 -12.63 16.49 2.82
N VAL A 138 -11.78 15.55 2.38
CA VAL A 138 -11.44 14.33 3.12
C VAL A 138 -10.71 14.66 4.42
N ALA A 139 -9.67 15.49 4.37
CA ALA A 139 -8.87 15.87 5.53
C ALA A 139 -9.67 16.61 6.61
N LYS A 140 -10.68 17.40 6.23
CA LYS A 140 -11.61 18.06 7.17
C LYS A 140 -12.70 17.12 7.68
N ARG A 141 -13.06 16.08 6.92
CA ARG A 141 -14.16 15.18 7.29
C ARG A 141 -13.75 14.15 8.33
N PHE A 142 -12.50 13.70 8.30
CA PHE A 142 -11.97 12.67 9.18
C PHE A 142 -11.15 13.25 10.35
N SER A 143 -11.27 12.59 11.50
CA SER A 143 -10.24 12.55 12.53
C SER A 143 -9.51 11.20 12.46
N TYR A 144 -8.19 11.21 12.54
CA TYR A 144 -7.40 9.98 12.44
C TYR A 144 -7.67 9.06 13.63
N VAL A 145 -8.08 7.83 13.36
CA VAL A 145 -8.29 6.75 14.33
C VAL A 145 -7.86 5.45 13.66
N ASP A 146 -7.03 4.65 14.32
CA ASP A 146 -6.71 3.27 13.91
C ASP A 146 -7.94 2.38 14.17
N VAL A 147 -8.85 2.34 13.20
CA VAL A 147 -10.17 1.68 13.36
C VAL A 147 -10.06 0.16 13.25
N ASP A 148 -8.98 -0.34 12.67
CA ASP A 148 -8.71 -1.76 12.50
C ASP A 148 -7.96 -2.37 13.71
N ASN A 149 -7.34 -1.57 14.61
CA ASN A 149 -6.77 -2.04 15.88
C ASN A 149 -7.42 -1.47 17.16
N ASP A 150 -8.17 -0.36 17.12
CA ASP A 150 -8.90 0.16 18.30
C ASP A 150 -10.06 -0.76 18.69
N LYS A 151 -9.82 -1.55 19.75
CA LYS A 151 -10.78 -2.50 20.32
C LYS A 151 -12.07 -1.84 20.80
N GLU A 152 -12.01 -0.61 21.32
CA GLU A 152 -13.20 0.10 21.82
C GLU A 152 -14.01 0.66 20.65
N PHE A 153 -13.35 1.22 19.63
CA PHE A 153 -13.99 1.57 18.38
C PHE A 153 -14.72 0.36 17.77
N GLN A 154 -14.05 -0.79 17.69
CA GLN A 154 -14.65 -2.03 17.15
C GLN A 154 -15.77 -2.59 18.03
N ARG A 155 -15.70 -2.44 19.36
CA ARG A 155 -16.77 -2.85 20.27
C ARG A 155 -18.04 -2.00 20.08
N ILE A 156 -17.89 -0.70 19.86
CA ILE A 156 -19.01 0.24 19.68
C ILE A 156 -19.60 0.13 18.26
N ASN A 157 -18.74 0.13 17.23
CA ASN A 157 -19.17 0.27 15.85
C ASN A 157 -19.26 -1.08 15.10
N GLY A 158 -18.60 -2.12 15.60
CA GLY A 158 -18.35 -3.37 14.87
C GLY A 158 -17.07 -3.29 14.01
N LYS A 159 -16.60 -4.45 13.55
CA LYS A 159 -15.47 -4.57 12.62
C LYS A 159 -15.90 -4.31 11.18
N MET A 160 -14.95 -3.91 10.32
CA MET A 160 -15.04 -3.82 8.85
C MET A 160 -16.35 -3.21 8.33
N LYS A 161 -16.41 -1.88 8.21
CA LYS A 161 -17.57 -1.16 7.68
C LYS A 161 -17.36 -0.63 6.26
N SER A 162 -18.44 -0.20 5.62
CA SER A 162 -18.37 0.49 4.32
C SER A 162 -17.66 1.83 4.45
N LEU A 163 -17.06 2.32 3.36
CA LEU A 163 -16.40 3.62 3.35
C LEU A 163 -17.37 4.77 3.68
N GLU A 164 -18.63 4.68 3.21
CA GLU A 164 -19.69 5.62 3.56
C GLU A 164 -19.92 5.71 5.09
N PHE A 165 -19.86 4.59 5.81
CA PHE A 165 -20.01 4.58 7.27
C PHE A 165 -18.87 5.37 7.95
N TYR A 166 -17.61 5.08 7.59
CA TYR A 166 -16.45 5.79 8.15
C TYR A 166 -16.49 7.29 7.82
N PHE A 167 -16.81 7.63 6.57
CA PHE A 167 -16.95 9.02 6.13
C PHE A 167 -18.07 9.75 6.88
N ARG A 168 -19.24 9.11 7.07
CA ARG A 168 -20.35 9.66 7.86
C ARG A 168 -19.96 9.86 9.33
N LEU A 169 -19.26 8.90 9.93
CA LEU A 169 -18.75 8.95 11.30
C LEU A 169 -17.64 9.99 11.48
N GLY A 170 -16.90 10.32 10.41
CA GLY A 170 -15.74 11.21 10.47
C GLY A 170 -14.54 10.62 11.21
N LYS A 171 -14.37 9.30 11.18
CA LYS A 171 -13.24 8.58 11.79
C LYS A 171 -12.68 7.53 10.84
N GLY A 172 -11.35 7.42 10.76
CA GLY A 172 -10.68 6.41 9.94
C GLY A 172 -9.15 6.54 9.97
N GLU A 173 -8.46 5.52 9.46
CA GLU A 173 -7.00 5.52 9.27
C GLU A 173 -6.59 5.81 7.82
N CYS A 174 -5.29 5.75 7.51
CA CYS A 174 -4.71 6.01 6.20
C CYS A 174 -5.51 5.40 5.02
N GLN A 175 -5.90 4.12 5.10
CA GLN A 175 -6.70 3.46 4.06
C GLN A 175 -8.05 4.15 3.81
N ARG A 176 -8.73 4.64 4.87
CA ARG A 176 -10.04 5.31 4.75
C ARG A 176 -9.89 6.70 4.14
N TYR A 177 -8.85 7.44 4.51
CA TYR A 177 -8.51 8.72 3.87
C TYR A 177 -8.20 8.51 2.38
N ALA A 178 -7.28 7.59 2.06
CA ALA A 178 -6.87 7.32 0.68
C ALA A 178 -8.04 6.83 -0.20
N SER A 179 -8.90 5.96 0.32
CA SER A 179 -10.08 5.47 -0.41
C SER A 179 -11.13 6.57 -0.62
N SER A 180 -11.38 7.40 0.41
CA SER A 180 -12.31 8.53 0.29
C SER A 180 -11.80 9.61 -0.66
N PHE A 181 -10.49 9.86 -0.70
CA PHE A 181 -9.91 10.79 -1.67
C PHE A 181 -10.18 10.34 -3.11
N ILE A 182 -9.91 9.08 -3.44
CA ILE A 182 -10.15 8.55 -4.80
C ILE A 182 -11.63 8.66 -5.16
N TYR A 183 -12.53 8.29 -4.24
CA TYR A 183 -13.99 8.41 -4.47
C TYR A 183 -14.42 9.85 -4.76
N VAL A 184 -13.98 10.81 -3.93
CA VAL A 184 -14.32 12.23 -4.09
C VAL A 184 -13.71 12.81 -5.37
N PHE A 185 -12.47 12.41 -5.68
CA PHE A 185 -11.79 12.78 -6.92
C PHE A 185 -12.52 12.25 -8.16
N ASP A 186 -12.91 10.98 -8.20
CA ASP A 186 -13.64 10.39 -9.33
C ASP A 186 -15.02 11.05 -9.50
N LEU A 187 -15.71 11.37 -8.40
CA LEU A 187 -16.98 12.09 -8.42
C LEU A 187 -16.84 13.51 -8.99
N PHE A 188 -15.74 14.21 -8.70
CA PHE A 188 -15.43 15.51 -9.30
C PHE A 188 -14.99 15.38 -10.77
N LYS A 189 -14.18 14.37 -11.10
CA LYS A 189 -13.74 14.03 -12.46
C LYS A 189 -14.92 13.72 -13.39
N GLY A 190 -16.02 13.18 -12.84
CA GLY A 190 -17.27 12.98 -13.58
C GLY A 190 -17.98 14.26 -14.04
N ILE A 191 -17.60 15.44 -13.55
CA ILE A 191 -18.18 16.73 -13.96
C ILE A 191 -17.15 17.81 -14.34
N ASN A 192 -15.85 17.58 -14.17
CA ASN A 192 -14.78 18.54 -14.44
C ASN A 192 -13.82 18.00 -15.52
N ASP A 193 -13.90 18.56 -16.73
CA ASP A 193 -13.07 18.17 -17.87
C ASP A 193 -11.57 18.42 -17.67
N ASN A 194 -11.17 19.31 -16.76
CA ASN A 194 -9.75 19.54 -16.44
C ASN A 194 -9.13 18.32 -15.72
N LEU A 195 -9.95 17.44 -15.13
CA LEU A 195 -9.51 16.19 -14.50
C LEU A 195 -9.46 14.99 -15.47
N LYS A 196 -9.88 15.13 -16.73
CA LYS A 196 -10.07 13.98 -17.65
C LYS A 196 -8.82 13.11 -17.84
N ASN A 197 -7.63 13.71 -17.85
CA ASN A 197 -6.34 13.03 -18.05
C ASN A 197 -5.63 12.61 -16.75
N ILE A 198 -6.25 12.82 -15.59
CA ILE A 198 -5.65 12.57 -14.27
C ILE A 198 -6.35 11.40 -13.61
N TYR A 199 -5.59 10.45 -13.06
CA TYR A 199 -6.11 9.25 -12.42
C TYR A 199 -5.58 9.15 -11.00
N ALA A 200 -6.42 8.71 -10.06
CA ALA A 200 -6.07 8.56 -8.66
C ALA A 200 -6.13 7.09 -8.24
N THR A 201 -5.14 6.63 -7.49
CA THR A 201 -5.09 5.28 -6.92
C THR A 201 -4.37 5.32 -5.56
N ASN A 202 -4.47 4.25 -4.75
CA ASN A 202 -3.72 4.09 -3.50
C ASN A 202 -2.59 3.05 -3.61
N ARG A 203 -2.29 2.59 -4.84
CA ARG A 203 -1.10 1.79 -5.16
C ARG A 203 -0.28 2.55 -6.19
N ASP A 204 1.04 2.47 -6.07
CA ASP A 204 1.92 3.06 -7.06
C ASP A 204 1.80 2.37 -8.45
N LEU A 205 2.28 3.03 -9.51
CA LEU A 205 2.44 2.39 -10.82
C LEU A 205 3.34 1.16 -10.77
N ALA A 206 4.19 0.99 -9.76
CA ALA A 206 4.94 -0.24 -9.51
C ALA A 206 4.31 -1.13 -8.42
N ASN A 207 3.02 -0.96 -8.11
CA ASN A 207 2.30 -1.66 -7.03
C ASN A 207 3.09 -1.66 -5.70
N LEU A 208 3.76 -0.56 -5.37
CA LEU A 208 4.50 -0.45 -4.12
C LEU A 208 3.48 -0.46 -2.97
N ASN A 209 3.66 -1.38 -2.03
CA ASN A 209 2.87 -1.48 -0.81
C ASN A 209 3.66 -0.83 0.34
N PRO A 210 3.51 0.49 0.56
CA PRO A 210 4.01 1.13 1.77
C PRO A 210 3.28 0.60 3.02
N PRO A 211 3.84 0.79 4.22
CA PRO A 211 3.11 0.57 5.47
C PRO A 211 2.02 1.62 5.78
N HIS A 212 1.95 2.70 4.99
CA HIS A 212 1.00 3.82 5.13
C HIS A 212 0.29 4.03 3.79
N ASP A 213 -1.03 3.94 3.77
CA ASP A 213 -1.82 4.16 2.54
C ASP A 213 -1.93 5.67 2.24
N TRP A 214 -1.42 6.05 1.08
CA TRP A 214 -1.35 7.38 0.49
C TRP A 214 -1.86 7.30 -0.96
N ASN A 215 -2.11 8.44 -1.60
CA ASN A 215 -2.61 8.47 -2.97
C ASN A 215 -1.53 8.78 -3.99
N VAL A 216 -1.62 8.12 -5.13
CA VAL A 216 -0.80 8.36 -6.31
C VAL A 216 -1.69 8.96 -7.39
N LEU A 217 -1.27 10.11 -7.92
CA LEU A 217 -1.85 10.81 -9.03
C LEU A 217 -1.02 10.50 -10.28
N VAL A 218 -1.70 10.06 -11.34
CA VAL A 218 -1.10 9.73 -12.63
C VAL A 218 -1.67 10.69 -13.66
N PHE A 219 -0.84 11.59 -14.15
CA PHE A 219 -1.17 12.59 -15.16
C PHE A 219 -0.71 12.08 -16.53
N MET A 220 -1.64 11.95 -17.46
CA MET A 220 -1.36 11.54 -18.83
C MET A 220 -1.04 12.74 -19.70
N HIS A 221 0.07 12.66 -20.44
CA HIS A 221 0.46 13.58 -21.51
C HIS A 221 0.63 12.82 -22.83
N LYS A 222 0.79 13.55 -23.92
CA LYS A 222 0.87 12.99 -25.28
C LYS A 222 2.12 12.11 -25.49
N ASP A 223 3.19 12.44 -24.77
CA ASP A 223 4.53 11.87 -24.87
C ASP A 223 5.00 11.22 -23.55
N LYS A 224 4.53 11.72 -22.39
CA LYS A 224 4.93 11.27 -21.06
C LYS A 224 3.76 10.94 -20.10
N ILE A 225 4.10 10.27 -19.02
CA ILE A 225 3.29 10.05 -17.82
C ILE A 225 4.00 10.77 -16.67
N VAL A 226 3.30 11.61 -15.92
CA VAL A 226 3.80 12.18 -14.67
C VAL A 226 3.12 11.51 -13.49
N ILE A 227 3.90 11.12 -12.50
CA ILE A 227 3.46 10.56 -11.23
C ILE A 227 3.70 11.60 -10.14
N SER A 228 2.71 11.84 -9.30
CA SER A 228 2.88 12.55 -8.04
C SER A 228 2.20 11.79 -6.93
N HIS A 229 2.66 11.95 -5.68
CA HIS A 229 2.03 11.35 -4.52
C HIS A 229 1.52 12.41 -3.55
N ILE A 230 0.35 12.17 -2.97
CA ILE A 230 -0.29 13.06 -2.00
C ILE A 230 -0.78 12.23 -0.79
N ASP A 231 -0.63 12.78 0.41
CA ASP A 231 -1.12 12.21 1.66
C ASP A 231 -2.23 13.09 2.27
N PRO A 232 -3.52 12.79 2.02
CA PRO A 232 -4.62 13.55 2.59
C PRO A 232 -4.76 13.40 4.13
N THR A 233 -3.98 12.52 4.78
CA THR A 233 -3.95 12.43 6.24
C THR A 233 -3.09 13.53 6.89
N TRP A 234 -2.11 14.10 6.16
CA TRP A 234 -1.05 14.98 6.69
C TRP A 234 -0.28 14.36 7.87
N TYR A 235 -0.28 13.02 7.98
CA TYR A 235 0.27 12.30 9.12
C TYR A 235 1.78 12.11 9.01
N ASP A 236 2.27 11.87 7.79
CA ASP A 236 3.68 11.62 7.50
C ASP A 236 4.59 12.75 8.00
N THR A 237 4.09 13.97 7.87
CA THR A 237 4.74 15.25 8.13
C THR A 237 4.47 15.78 9.54
N GLY A 238 3.89 14.95 10.43
CA GLY A 238 3.61 15.31 11.82
C GLY A 238 2.58 16.42 12.00
N GLY A 239 1.67 16.60 11.03
CA GLY A 239 0.71 17.70 11.00
C GLY A 239 1.28 19.02 10.47
N VAL A 240 2.53 19.04 10.00
CA VAL A 240 3.04 20.14 9.14
C VAL A 240 2.29 20.07 7.80
N LYS A 241 1.95 21.23 7.22
CA LYS A 241 1.11 21.33 6.01
C LYS A 241 1.85 20.98 4.72
N ASP A 242 2.50 19.84 4.71
CA ASP A 242 3.16 19.28 3.54
C ASP A 242 2.32 18.08 3.06
N LEU A 243 1.83 18.20 1.82
CA LEU A 243 0.88 17.26 1.23
C LEU A 243 1.59 16.06 0.61
N GLN A 244 2.91 16.14 0.42
CA GLN A 244 3.69 15.02 -0.06
C GLN A 244 3.73 13.97 1.06
N GLY A 245 3.28 12.75 0.78
CA GLY A 245 3.63 11.65 1.69
C GLY A 245 5.15 11.49 1.70
N GLU A 246 5.72 11.13 2.84
CA GLU A 246 7.16 11.05 3.06
C GLU A 246 7.62 9.77 3.78
N ARG A 247 6.71 8.99 4.38
CA ARG A 247 7.03 7.75 5.11
C ARG A 247 7.00 6.51 4.22
N GLY A 248 8.07 6.29 3.47
CA GLY A 248 8.28 4.98 2.85
C GLY A 248 9.18 4.95 1.63
N ILE A 249 8.86 4.01 0.74
CA ILE A 249 9.50 3.82 -0.55
C ILE A 249 8.94 4.88 -1.50
N HIS A 250 9.67 5.99 -1.61
CA HIS A 250 9.42 7.00 -2.63
C HIS A 250 10.04 6.53 -3.94
N VAL A 251 9.34 6.75 -5.04
CA VAL A 251 9.88 6.56 -6.39
C VAL A 251 11.26 7.28 -6.52
N PRO A 252 11.43 8.53 -6.01
CA PRO A 252 12.74 9.21 -5.85
C PRO A 252 13.84 8.58 -4.99
N LYS A 253 13.48 7.75 -4.00
CA LYS A 253 14.48 7.19 -3.05
C LYS A 253 15.00 5.84 -3.52
N ASP A 254 14.17 5.08 -4.24
CA ASP A 254 14.49 3.71 -4.67
C ASP A 254 14.15 3.50 -6.17
N ARG A 255 14.55 4.43 -7.05
CA ARG A 255 14.28 4.45 -8.50
C ARG A 255 14.43 3.09 -9.19
N ASP A 256 15.55 2.40 -8.97
CA ASP A 256 15.79 1.11 -9.62
C ASP A 256 14.92 -0.02 -9.01
N TYR A 257 14.55 0.04 -7.73
CA TYR A 257 13.55 -0.88 -7.20
C TYR A 257 12.14 -0.61 -7.76
N PHE A 258 11.77 0.66 -7.94
CA PHE A 258 10.54 1.05 -8.63
C PHE A 258 10.52 0.53 -10.06
N LEU A 259 11.55 0.84 -10.88
CA LEU A 259 11.62 0.40 -12.28
C LEU A 259 11.65 -1.12 -12.41
N GLY A 260 12.49 -1.79 -11.61
CA GLY A 260 12.52 -3.25 -11.56
C GLY A 260 11.14 -3.83 -11.26
N LYS A 261 10.41 -3.27 -10.29
CA LYS A 261 9.06 -3.74 -9.98
C LYS A 261 8.02 -3.37 -11.04
N PHE A 262 8.11 -2.18 -11.63
CA PHE A 262 7.24 -1.73 -12.71
C PHE A 262 7.27 -2.72 -13.88
N PHE A 263 8.48 -3.05 -14.37
CA PHE A 263 8.70 -4.00 -15.47
C PHE A 263 8.33 -5.44 -15.08
N TYR A 264 8.68 -5.87 -13.87
CA TYR A 264 8.36 -7.21 -13.37
C TYR A 264 6.85 -7.49 -13.33
N ASP A 265 6.07 -6.54 -12.83
CA ASP A 265 4.60 -6.68 -12.74
C ASP A 265 3.94 -6.74 -14.14
N ILE A 266 4.49 -6.06 -15.16
CA ILE A 266 4.06 -6.20 -16.57
C ILE A 266 4.72 -7.39 -17.29
N LYS A 267 5.46 -8.24 -16.55
CA LYS A 267 6.17 -9.44 -17.04
C LYS A 267 7.30 -9.18 -18.03
N ASP A 268 7.80 -7.95 -18.12
CA ASP A 268 9.06 -7.64 -18.80
C ASP A 268 10.24 -7.94 -17.87
N PHE A 269 10.51 -9.23 -17.66
CA PHE A 269 11.59 -9.70 -16.79
C PHE A 269 12.98 -9.28 -17.31
N LYS A 270 13.12 -9.07 -18.61
CA LYS A 270 14.36 -8.64 -19.25
C LYS A 270 14.72 -7.21 -18.85
N SER A 271 13.76 -6.28 -18.90
CA SER A 271 13.95 -4.91 -18.42
C SER A 271 13.97 -4.82 -16.89
N ALA A 272 13.23 -5.67 -16.19
CA ALA A 272 13.20 -5.67 -14.71
C ALA A 272 14.55 -6.03 -14.07
N ARG A 273 15.25 -7.04 -14.63
CA ARG A 273 16.46 -7.62 -14.06
C ARG A 273 17.60 -6.63 -13.77
N PRO A 274 18.11 -5.81 -14.73
CA PRO A 274 19.22 -4.89 -14.47
C PRO A 274 18.89 -3.85 -13.38
N HIS A 275 17.62 -3.48 -13.24
CA HIS A 275 17.17 -2.58 -12.18
C HIS A 275 17.16 -3.27 -10.80
N PHE A 276 16.75 -4.54 -10.70
CA PHE A 276 16.86 -5.29 -9.45
C PHE A 276 18.32 -5.56 -9.03
N GLU A 277 19.22 -5.85 -9.98
CA GLU A 277 20.66 -5.96 -9.72
C GLU A 277 21.22 -4.65 -9.15
N LYS A 278 20.95 -3.51 -9.81
CA LYS A 278 21.41 -2.19 -9.35
C LYS A 278 20.83 -1.81 -7.98
N ALA A 279 19.56 -2.14 -7.72
CA ALA A 279 18.95 -1.97 -6.41
C ALA A 279 19.63 -2.85 -5.34
N TYR A 280 19.96 -4.11 -5.67
CA TYR A 280 20.66 -5.03 -4.77
C TYR A 280 22.05 -4.49 -4.40
N SER A 281 22.88 -4.12 -5.38
CA SER A 281 24.22 -3.55 -5.13
C SER A 281 24.16 -2.26 -4.31
N THR A 282 23.14 -1.43 -4.52
CA THR A 282 22.94 -0.20 -3.74
C THR A 282 22.65 -0.50 -2.26
N ILE A 283 21.87 -1.54 -1.97
CA ILE A 283 21.61 -1.97 -0.57
C ILE A 283 22.83 -2.66 0.03
N GLU A 284 23.55 -3.46 -0.76
CA GLU A 284 24.79 -4.13 -0.34
C GLU A 284 25.86 -3.12 0.07
N GLN A 285 26.10 -2.09 -0.74
CA GLN A 285 27.03 -1.01 -0.40
C GLN A 285 26.60 -0.27 0.88
N LYS A 286 25.32 0.07 1.02
CA LYS A 286 24.79 0.69 2.26
C LYS A 286 25.05 -0.15 3.52
N ILE A 287 25.02 -1.48 3.43
CA ILE A 287 25.37 -2.37 4.55
C ILE A 287 26.88 -2.33 4.84
N ILE A 288 27.72 -2.30 3.81
CA ILE A 288 29.19 -2.20 3.95
C ILE A 288 29.55 -0.88 4.61
N ASP A 289 29.05 0.23 4.07
CA ASP A 289 29.27 1.58 4.59
C ASP A 289 28.84 1.69 6.05
N PHE A 290 27.60 1.28 6.36
CA PHE A 290 27.03 1.36 7.70
C PHE A 290 27.78 0.50 8.74
N LYS A 291 28.34 -0.64 8.35
CA LYS A 291 29.22 -1.45 9.22
C LYS A 291 30.58 -0.82 9.42
N SER A 292 31.12 -0.15 8.40
CA SER A 292 32.44 0.47 8.45
C SER A 292 32.47 1.76 9.29
N SER A 293 31.36 2.50 9.34
CA SER A 293 31.28 3.81 10.03
C SER A 293 30.78 3.77 11.47
N ASN A 294 30.09 2.71 11.90
CA ASN A 294 29.30 2.69 13.15
C ASN A 294 29.59 1.50 14.08
N LEU A 295 30.83 0.99 14.13
CA LEU A 295 31.20 -0.09 15.05
C LEU A 295 32.61 0.08 15.61
N HIS A 296 32.74 0.80 16.72
CA HIS A 296 33.92 0.76 17.57
C HIS A 296 33.77 -0.31 18.66
N PRO A 297 34.85 -1.02 19.04
CA PRO A 297 34.81 -2.04 20.10
C PRO A 297 34.35 -1.54 21.49
N GLY A 298 34.34 -0.22 21.71
CA GLY A 298 33.85 0.43 22.93
C GLY A 298 32.37 0.84 22.91
N ASP A 299 31.64 0.68 21.80
CA ASP A 299 30.28 1.20 21.68
C ASP A 299 29.29 0.50 22.64
N PRO A 300 28.27 1.20 23.18
CA PRO A 300 27.25 0.62 24.05
C PRO A 300 26.50 -0.58 23.42
N ILE A 301 25.97 -1.47 24.25
CA ILE A 301 25.27 -2.69 23.80
C ILE A 301 24.03 -2.32 22.98
N GLU A 302 23.26 -1.33 23.44
CA GLU A 302 22.05 -0.82 22.82
C GLU A 302 22.32 -0.30 21.39
N PHE A 303 23.50 0.30 21.16
CA PHE A 303 23.92 0.76 19.84
C PHE A 303 24.25 -0.41 18.92
N ARG A 304 24.92 -1.46 19.42
CA ARG A 304 25.19 -2.69 18.66
C ARG A 304 23.90 -3.44 18.31
N GLU A 305 22.92 -3.45 19.21
CA GLU A 305 21.59 -4.01 18.96
C GLU A 305 20.84 -3.23 17.87
N LEU A 306 20.89 -1.89 17.91
CA LEU A 306 20.34 -1.03 16.85
C LEU A 306 21.01 -1.29 15.50
N VAL A 307 22.35 -1.37 15.46
CA VAL A 307 23.12 -1.71 14.26
C VAL A 307 22.73 -3.09 13.71
N SER A 308 22.58 -4.09 14.60
CA SER A 308 22.12 -5.43 14.25
C SER A 308 20.71 -5.43 13.64
N ALA A 309 19.77 -4.66 14.22
CA ALA A 309 18.41 -4.52 13.70
C ALA A 309 18.38 -3.85 12.32
N VAL A 310 19.19 -2.81 12.10
CA VAL A 310 19.33 -2.14 10.79
C VAL A 310 19.91 -3.10 9.74
N VAL A 311 21.00 -3.81 10.06
CA VAL A 311 21.60 -4.82 9.16
C VAL A 311 20.61 -5.95 8.85
N LYS A 312 19.84 -6.43 9.84
CA LYS A 312 18.78 -7.44 9.61
C LYS A 312 17.73 -6.92 8.63
N ARG A 313 17.23 -5.70 8.81
CA ARG A 313 16.25 -5.07 7.92
C ARG A 313 16.77 -4.96 6.48
N HIS A 314 18.03 -4.58 6.28
CA HIS A 314 18.63 -4.53 4.95
C HIS A 314 18.82 -5.92 4.32
N LYS A 315 19.19 -6.95 5.10
CA LYS A 315 19.22 -8.34 4.62
C LYS A 315 17.86 -8.83 4.14
N THR A 316 16.77 -8.52 4.85
CA THR A 316 15.40 -8.87 4.40
C THR A 316 15.05 -8.19 3.06
N VAL A 317 15.54 -6.96 2.82
CA VAL A 317 15.40 -6.28 1.52
C VAL A 317 16.24 -6.96 0.43
N GLN A 318 17.51 -7.31 0.71
CA GLN A 318 18.35 -8.06 -0.22
C GLN A 318 17.74 -9.41 -0.59
N ALA A 319 17.23 -10.16 0.39
CA ALA A 319 16.58 -11.45 0.18
C ALA A 319 15.34 -11.33 -0.73
N ARG A 320 14.51 -10.29 -0.53
CA ARG A 320 13.39 -9.96 -1.43
C ARG A 320 13.83 -9.58 -2.85
N LEU A 321 14.97 -8.92 -3.01
CA LEU A 321 15.53 -8.60 -4.33
C LEU A 321 16.04 -9.86 -5.03
N LEU A 322 16.79 -10.71 -4.32
CA LEU A 322 17.26 -12.01 -4.82
C LEU A 322 16.09 -12.93 -5.20
N MET A 323 15.00 -12.96 -4.42
CA MET A 323 13.76 -13.65 -4.79
C MET A 323 13.24 -13.22 -6.17
N ARG A 324 13.19 -11.92 -6.46
CA ARG A 324 12.72 -11.42 -7.76
C ARG A 324 13.72 -11.66 -8.89
N LEU A 325 15.01 -11.61 -8.60
CA LEU A 325 16.06 -11.98 -9.56
C LEU A 325 15.98 -13.47 -9.90
N SER A 326 15.75 -14.35 -8.92
CA SER A 326 15.55 -15.79 -9.12
C SER A 326 14.33 -16.07 -9.99
N HIS A 327 13.19 -15.43 -9.69
CA HIS A 327 12.00 -15.54 -10.54
C HIS A 327 12.25 -15.03 -11.97
N SER A 328 12.83 -13.84 -12.12
CA SER A 328 13.10 -13.25 -13.44
C SER A 328 14.03 -14.15 -14.27
N SER A 329 15.11 -14.66 -13.68
CA SER A 329 16.03 -15.61 -14.33
C SER A 329 15.36 -16.94 -14.65
N SER A 330 14.44 -17.42 -13.80
CA SER A 330 13.65 -18.64 -14.08
C SER A 330 12.70 -18.46 -15.26
N GLU A 331 12.06 -17.31 -15.42
CA GLU A 331 11.15 -17.04 -16.55
C GLU A 331 11.93 -16.80 -17.85
N LEU A 332 13.14 -16.20 -17.75
CA LEU A 332 14.08 -16.04 -18.86
C LEU A 332 14.87 -17.32 -19.21
N LYS A 333 14.80 -18.37 -18.37
CA LYS A 333 15.54 -19.64 -18.47
C LYS A 333 17.07 -19.48 -18.38
N GLU A 334 17.53 -18.53 -17.58
CA GLU A 334 18.96 -18.18 -17.41
C GLU A 334 19.58 -18.91 -16.20
N TRP A 335 19.91 -20.20 -16.35
CA TRP A 335 20.40 -21.06 -15.24
C TRP A 335 21.60 -20.52 -14.47
N LYS A 336 22.61 -19.99 -15.17
CA LYS A 336 23.82 -19.46 -14.52
C LYS A 336 23.48 -18.31 -13.57
N ASP A 337 22.49 -17.51 -13.93
CA ASP A 337 22.06 -16.35 -13.16
C ASP A 337 21.20 -16.80 -11.97
N THR A 338 20.34 -17.81 -12.13
CA THR A 338 19.66 -18.48 -11.02
C THR A 338 20.66 -19.06 -10.00
N MET A 339 21.73 -19.74 -10.47
CA MET A 339 22.76 -20.30 -9.60
C MET A 339 23.55 -19.21 -8.84
N GLU A 340 23.87 -18.10 -9.50
CA GLU A 340 24.52 -16.95 -8.85
C GLU A 340 23.60 -16.30 -7.81
N VAL A 341 22.31 -16.16 -8.11
CA VAL A 341 21.31 -15.68 -7.14
C VAL A 341 21.21 -16.60 -5.92
N MET A 342 21.21 -17.93 -6.10
CA MET A 342 21.28 -18.90 -5.00
C MET A 342 22.53 -18.69 -4.14
N ARG A 343 23.71 -18.59 -4.77
CA ARG A 343 25.00 -18.38 -4.08
C ARG A 343 25.00 -17.09 -3.26
N ARG A 344 24.50 -15.99 -3.82
CA ARG A 344 24.32 -14.71 -3.09
C ARG A 344 23.34 -14.86 -1.92
N TYR A 345 22.26 -15.61 -2.11
CA TYR A 345 21.27 -15.85 -1.06
C TYR A 345 21.86 -16.61 0.14
N GLU A 346 22.65 -17.65 -0.12
CA GLU A 346 23.35 -18.41 0.94
C GLU A 346 24.29 -17.51 1.78
N ILE A 347 24.95 -16.53 1.15
CA ILE A 347 25.82 -15.56 1.82
C ILE A 347 25.02 -14.63 2.76
N LEU A 348 23.75 -14.31 2.44
CA LEU A 348 22.92 -13.47 3.32
C LEU A 348 22.66 -14.11 4.69
N LYS A 349 22.65 -15.44 4.79
CA LYS A 349 22.34 -16.19 6.01
C LYS A 349 21.01 -15.73 6.66
N THR A 350 19.93 -15.78 5.88
CA THR A 350 18.54 -15.50 6.33
C THR A 350 17.56 -16.49 5.70
N ASP A 351 16.46 -16.78 6.39
CA ASP A 351 15.37 -17.62 5.89
C ASP A 351 14.25 -16.79 5.20
N ASP A 352 14.29 -15.46 5.28
CA ASP A 352 13.30 -14.54 4.68
C ASP A 352 13.19 -14.74 3.15
N TYR A 353 12.10 -15.31 2.63
CA TYR A 353 11.90 -15.64 1.20
C TYR A 353 12.78 -16.78 0.66
N LYS A 354 13.37 -17.61 1.52
CA LYS A 354 14.20 -18.75 1.06
C LYS A 354 13.38 -19.80 0.32
N ASP A 355 12.12 -20.00 0.69
CA ASP A 355 11.21 -20.95 0.04
C ASP A 355 10.81 -20.50 -1.37
N ASP A 356 10.54 -19.20 -1.58
CA ASP A 356 10.37 -18.62 -2.92
C ASP A 356 11.62 -18.85 -3.79
N VAL A 357 12.80 -18.52 -3.24
CA VAL A 357 14.10 -18.64 -3.94
C VAL A 357 14.42 -20.09 -4.32
N LEU A 358 14.13 -21.06 -3.46
CA LEU A 358 14.23 -22.49 -3.76
C LEU A 358 13.21 -22.93 -4.83
N TYR A 359 11.98 -22.43 -4.79
CA TYR A 359 10.95 -22.77 -5.76
C TYR A 359 11.29 -22.29 -7.19
N PHE A 360 11.74 -21.04 -7.33
CA PHE A 360 12.15 -20.51 -8.63
C PHE A 360 13.43 -21.21 -9.15
N SER A 361 14.34 -21.59 -8.26
CA SER A 361 15.52 -22.37 -8.64
C SER A 361 15.19 -23.79 -9.08
N TYR A 362 14.20 -24.43 -8.45
CA TYR A 362 13.61 -25.68 -8.94
C TYR A 362 12.98 -25.52 -10.34
N LYS A 363 12.19 -24.45 -10.57
CA LYS A 363 11.57 -24.19 -11.87
C LYS A 363 12.63 -24.02 -12.97
N ALA A 364 13.65 -23.20 -12.73
CA ALA A 364 14.74 -22.97 -13.68
C ALA A 364 15.51 -24.26 -14.02
N ALA A 365 15.92 -25.02 -13.00
CA ALA A 365 16.61 -26.30 -13.17
C ALA A 365 15.75 -27.30 -13.99
N LYS A 366 14.47 -27.45 -13.63
CA LYS A 366 13.53 -28.34 -14.31
C LYS A 366 13.31 -27.94 -15.78
N ALA A 367 13.20 -26.64 -16.07
CA ALA A 367 12.97 -26.14 -17.43
C ALA A 367 14.14 -26.41 -18.39
N LEU A 368 15.31 -26.75 -17.87
CA LEU A 368 16.55 -27.00 -18.63
C LEU A 368 17.02 -28.47 -18.53
N GLY A 369 16.24 -29.34 -17.89
CA GLY A 369 16.57 -30.77 -17.76
C GLY A 369 17.56 -31.10 -16.65
N GLU A 370 17.95 -30.13 -15.81
CA GLU A 370 18.89 -30.27 -14.69
C GLU A 370 18.28 -31.06 -13.51
N THR A 371 17.96 -32.32 -13.77
CA THR A 371 17.07 -33.15 -12.96
C THR A 371 17.60 -33.33 -11.53
N LYS A 372 18.91 -33.51 -11.37
CA LYS A 372 19.55 -33.65 -10.04
C LYS A 372 19.43 -32.37 -9.22
N ALA A 373 19.69 -31.21 -9.81
CA ALA A 373 19.58 -29.92 -9.12
C ALA A 373 18.11 -29.58 -8.79
N ALA A 374 17.20 -29.82 -9.73
CA ALA A 374 15.76 -29.66 -9.51
C ALA A 374 15.26 -30.52 -8.34
N MET A 375 15.62 -31.81 -8.28
CA MET A 375 15.24 -32.66 -7.16
C MET A 375 15.88 -32.22 -5.84
N GLY A 376 17.11 -31.71 -5.85
CA GLY A 376 17.76 -31.11 -4.68
C GLY A 376 16.98 -29.94 -4.09
N TYR A 377 16.65 -28.93 -4.91
CA TYR A 377 15.85 -27.78 -4.46
C TYR A 377 14.45 -28.16 -4.03
N ARG A 378 13.79 -29.09 -4.75
CA ARG A 378 12.47 -29.62 -4.36
C ARG A 378 12.53 -30.31 -3.00
N PHE A 379 13.54 -31.13 -2.75
CA PHE A 379 13.72 -31.82 -1.47
C PHE A 379 13.97 -30.82 -0.33
N GLU A 380 14.90 -29.87 -0.51
CA GLU A 380 15.15 -28.84 0.50
C GLU A 380 13.89 -28.02 0.82
N LEU A 381 13.14 -27.61 -0.20
CA LEU A 381 11.89 -26.85 -0.05
C LEU A 381 10.83 -27.63 0.73
N ILE A 382 10.57 -28.89 0.36
CA ILE A 382 9.58 -29.74 1.02
C ILE A 382 9.97 -30.06 2.47
N THR A 383 11.26 -30.32 2.73
CA THR A 383 11.74 -30.72 4.05
C THR A 383 11.89 -29.53 5.01
N LYS A 384 12.38 -28.37 4.56
CA LYS A 384 12.58 -27.20 5.42
C LYS A 384 11.35 -26.30 5.53
N TYR A 385 10.51 -26.24 4.50
CA TYR A 385 9.32 -25.38 4.46
C TYR A 385 8.06 -26.21 4.10
N PRO A 386 7.68 -27.21 4.92
CA PRO A 386 6.59 -28.16 4.59
C PRO A 386 5.21 -27.52 4.48
N THR A 387 5.04 -26.31 5.03
CA THR A 387 3.78 -25.53 5.06
C THR A 387 3.75 -24.38 4.04
N SER A 388 4.81 -24.16 3.25
CA SER A 388 4.81 -23.09 2.25
C SER A 388 3.81 -23.36 1.13
N THR A 389 3.27 -22.28 0.55
CA THR A 389 2.42 -22.35 -0.66
C THR A 389 3.13 -23.09 -1.80
N TRP A 390 4.46 -22.89 -1.92
CA TRP A 390 5.29 -23.57 -2.90
C TRP A 390 5.38 -25.08 -2.67
N THR A 391 5.56 -25.54 -1.44
CA THR A 391 5.51 -26.98 -1.11
C THR A 391 4.15 -27.58 -1.45
N TRP A 392 3.04 -26.89 -1.18
CA TRP A 392 1.71 -27.35 -1.55
C TRP A 392 1.53 -27.50 -3.08
N LEU A 393 1.99 -26.52 -3.87
CA LEU A 393 2.00 -26.58 -5.34
C LEU A 393 2.87 -27.73 -5.87
N LEU A 394 4.00 -28.02 -5.23
CA LEU A 394 4.91 -29.13 -5.60
C LEU A 394 4.46 -30.53 -5.16
N ARG A 395 3.43 -30.61 -4.30
CA ARG A 395 2.72 -31.87 -4.00
C ARG A 395 1.63 -32.10 -5.05
N LYS A 396 0.78 -31.09 -5.28
CA LYS A 396 -0.32 -31.13 -6.27
C LYS A 396 0.06 -31.41 -7.72
N SER A 397 1.33 -31.25 -8.10
CA SER A 397 1.80 -31.53 -9.47
C SER A 397 2.17 -33.00 -9.72
N PHE A 398 1.83 -33.89 -8.77
CA PHE A 398 2.09 -35.33 -8.82
C PHE A 398 0.85 -36.19 -8.48
N ASP A 399 -0.27 -35.53 -8.14
CA ASP A 399 -1.61 -36.12 -8.04
C ASP A 399 -2.39 -35.80 -9.33
#